data_AF-A0AAU7LBL2-F1
#
_entry.id   AF-A0AAU7LBL2-F1
#
_cell.length_a   1.000
_cell.length_b   1.000
_cell.length_c   1.000
_cell.angle_alpha   90.00
_cell.angle_beta   90.00
_cell.angle_gamma   90.00
#
_symmetry.space_group_name_H-M   'P 1'
#
loop_
_entity.id
_entity.type
_entity.pdbx_description
1 polymer ?
#
loop_
_entity_poly.entity_id
_entity_poly.type
_entity_poly.pdbx_seq_one_letter_code
_entity_poly.pdbx_strand_id
1 'polypeptide(L)' 'MSGYEAIQVIRQGRQLQCPVCGDILKTVPEEWKPGMPLHGLQCPANFEHYMLVIEDENAMREMRRRMAARAKKS' A
#
# COMPACT_ATOMS: atom_id res chain seq x y z
N MET A 1 -3.09 -4.59 15.37
CA MET A 1 -2.01 -4.10 14.48
C MET A 1 -2.62 -3.07 13.54
N SER A 2 -2.09 -1.86 13.54
CA SER A 2 -2.52 -0.77 12.65
C SER A 2 -1.94 -0.97 11.24
N GLY A 3 -2.54 -0.32 10.23
CA GLY A 3 -2.04 -0.38 8.85
C GLY A 3 -0.60 0.11 8.71
N TYR A 4 -0.17 1.10 9.51
CA TYR A 4 1.20 1.60 9.51
C TYR A 4 2.22 0.56 10.00
N GLU A 5 1.87 -0.16 11.07
CA GLU A 5 2.71 -1.25 11.59
C GLU A 5 2.86 -2.37 10.57
N ALA A 6 1.78 -2.73 9.86
CA ALA A 6 1.81 -3.72 8.79
C ALA A 6 2.81 -3.34 7.68
N ILE A 7 2.83 -2.08 7.27
CA ILE A 7 3.76 -1.57 6.26
C ILE A 7 5.22 -1.68 6.74
N GLN A 8 5.51 -1.31 7.99
CA GLN A 8 6.85 -1.39 8.54
C GLN A 8 7.37 -2.84 8.58
N VAL A 9 6.51 -3.79 8.98
CA VAL A 9 6.84 -5.21 9.02
C VAL A 9 7.19 -5.74 7.61
N ILE A 10 6.40 -5.40 6.61
CA ILE A 10 6.66 -5.79 5.20
C ILE A 10 7.95 -5.15 4.68
N ARG A 11 8.21 -3.88 5.01
CA ARG A 11 9.45 -3.17 4.64
C ARG A 11 10.71 -3.80 5.24
N GLN A 12 10.59 -4.50 6.36
CA GLN A 12 11.68 -5.29 6.96
C GLN A 12 11.84 -6.69 6.34
N GLY A 13 11.08 -7.01 5.29
CA GLY A 13 11.10 -8.31 4.64
C GLY A 13 10.33 -9.40 5.38
N ARG A 14 9.51 -9.03 6.38
CA ARG A 14 8.68 -9.99 7.12
C ARG A 14 7.34 -10.15 6.41
N GLN A 15 6.82 -11.37 6.44
CA GLN A 15 5.50 -11.70 5.90
C GLN A 15 4.42 -11.46 6.95
N LEU A 16 3.24 -11.05 6.49
CA LEU A 16 2.06 -10.87 7.32
C LEU A 16 1.02 -11.92 6.96
N GLN A 17 0.27 -12.38 7.96
CA GLN A 17 -0.83 -13.29 7.78
C GLN A 17 -2.16 -12.53 7.81
N CYS A 18 -3.11 -13.03 7.01
CA CYS A 18 -4.48 -12.59 7.02
C CYS A 18 -5.10 -12.92 8.38
N PRO A 19 -5.69 -11.95 9.09
CA PRO A 19 -6.28 -12.20 10.41
C PRO A 19 -7.53 -13.08 10.36
N VAL A 20 -8.13 -13.28 9.18
CA VAL A 20 -9.36 -14.07 9.00
C VAL A 20 -9.06 -15.52 8.64
N CYS A 21 -8.27 -15.75 7.59
CA CYS A 21 -7.99 -17.11 7.09
C CYS A 21 -6.57 -17.63 7.39
N GLY A 22 -5.67 -16.79 7.91
CA GLY A 22 -4.29 -17.18 8.22
C GLY A 22 -3.33 -17.21 7.03
N ASP A 23 -3.82 -17.04 5.79
CA ASP A 23 -2.99 -17.02 4.59
C ASP A 23 -1.99 -15.86 4.57
N ILE A 24 -0.87 -16.04 3.88
CA ILE A 24 0.13 -14.99 3.73
C ILE A 24 -0.43 -13.88 2.83
N LEU A 25 -0.47 -12.65 3.35
CA LEU A 25 -0.87 -11.47 2.60
C LEU A 25 0.12 -11.21 1.48
N LYS A 26 -0.42 -10.88 0.31
CA LYS A 26 0.35 -10.49 -0.87
C LYS A 26 0.50 -8.98 -0.91
N THR A 27 1.67 -8.53 -1.35
CA THR A 27 1.90 -7.13 -1.67
C THR A 27 1.21 -6.75 -2.98
N VAL A 28 0.94 -5.46 -3.13
CA VAL A 28 0.51 -4.86 -4.39
C VAL A 28 1.57 -3.82 -4.78
N PRO A 29 2.33 -4.01 -5.87
CA PRO A 29 2.29 -5.15 -6.79
C PRO A 29 2.83 -6.45 -6.15
N GLU A 30 2.50 -7.62 -6.73
CA GLU A 30 2.91 -8.92 -6.18
C GLU A 30 4.43 -9.10 -6.25
N GLU A 31 5.09 -8.57 -7.28
CA GLU A 31 6.55 -8.59 -7.41
C GLU A 31 7.28 -7.52 -6.58
N TRP A 32 6.61 -6.92 -5.59
CA TRP A 32 7.20 -5.86 -4.78
C TRP A 32 8.52 -6.30 -4.12
N LYS A 33 9.50 -5.40 -4.15
CA LYS A 33 10.81 -5.55 -3.52
C LYS A 33 11.16 -4.28 -2.73
N PRO A 34 12.04 -4.38 -1.73
CA PRO A 34 12.57 -3.20 -1.05
C PRO A 34 13.10 -2.17 -2.06
N GLY A 35 12.67 -0.92 -1.92
CA GLY A 35 12.98 0.17 -2.86
C GLY A 35 11.93 0.39 -3.96
N MET A 36 10.98 -0.53 -4.16
CA MET A 36 9.82 -0.31 -5.02
C MET A 36 8.67 0.37 -4.25
N PRO A 37 7.80 1.12 -4.93
CA PRO A 37 6.56 1.62 -4.34
C PRO A 37 5.67 0.47 -3.90
N LEU A 38 5.30 0.46 -2.62
CA LEU A 38 4.30 -0.47 -2.08
C LEU A 38 2.94 0.22 -2.13
N HIS A 39 2.03 -0.29 -2.96
CA HIS A 39 0.68 0.26 -3.12
C HIS A 39 -0.34 -0.36 -2.17
N GLY A 40 -0.03 -1.52 -1.59
CA GLY A 40 -0.94 -2.15 -0.64
C GLY A 40 -0.58 -3.57 -0.24
N LEU A 41 -1.47 -4.14 0.57
CA LEU A 41 -1.49 -5.54 0.97
C LEU A 41 -2.88 -6.10 0.78
N GLN A 42 -2.97 -7.34 0.30
CA GLN A 42 -4.25 -8.00 0.09
C GLN A 42 -4.18 -9.47 0.48
N CYS A 43 -5.29 -10.01 0.98
CA CYS A 43 -5.45 -11.43 1.20
C CYS A 43 -5.63 -12.16 -0.14
N PRO A 44 -4.90 -13.26 -0.40
CA PRO A 44 -5.01 -14.01 -1.65
C PRO A 44 -6.33 -14.79 -1.77
N ALA A 45 -6.91 -15.22 -0.65
CA ALA A 45 -8.15 -16.01 -0.65
C ALA A 45 -9.41 -15.15 -0.91
N ASN A 46 -9.50 -13.97 -0.29
CA ASN A 46 -10.61 -13.04 -0.48
C ASN A 46 -10.17 -11.62 -0.11
N PHE A 47 -10.39 -10.65 -1.00
CA PHE A 47 -10.10 -9.23 -0.77
C PHE A 47 -10.85 -8.65 0.43
N GLU A 48 -12.04 -9.16 0.75
CA GLU A 48 -12.85 -8.72 1.89
C GLU A 48 -12.25 -9.12 3.24
N HIS A 49 -11.41 -10.18 3.28
CA HIS A 49 -10.76 -10.58 4.53
C HIS A 49 -9.73 -9.55 4.99
N TYR A 50 -8.98 -9.01 4.04
CA TYR A 50 -7.96 -8.01 4.31
C TYR A 50 -7.55 -7.30 3.03
N MET A 51 -7.74 -5.98 3.00
CA MET A 51 -7.19 -5.10 1.98
C MET A 51 -6.71 -3.81 2.65
N LEU A 52 -5.42 -3.54 2.50
CA LEU A 52 -4.80 -2.29 2.91
C LEU A 52 -4.32 -1.57 1.66
N VAL A 53 -4.94 -0.44 1.35
CA VAL A 53 -4.47 0.45 0.29
C VAL A 53 -3.53 1.48 0.91
N ILE A 54 -2.33 1.57 0.36
CA ILE A 54 -1.34 2.56 0.76
C ILE A 54 -1.38 3.64 -0.30
N GLU A 55 -2.20 4.65 -0.04
CA GLU A 55 -2.14 5.88 -0.81
C GLU A 55 -0.83 6.58 -0.47
N ASP A 56 0.11 6.58 -1.43
CA ASP A 56 1.37 7.26 -1.24
C ASP A 56 1.10 8.77 -1.10
N GLU A 57 1.26 9.30 0.11
CA GLU A 57 1.09 10.73 0.39
C GLU A 57 1.94 11.59 -0.54
N ASN A 58 3.09 11.11 -1.04
CA ASN A 58 3.88 11.83 -2.03
C ASN A 58 3.21 11.84 -3.40
N ALA A 59 2.61 10.74 -3.84
CA ALA A 59 1.85 10.70 -5.09
C ALA A 59 0.65 11.66 -5.05
N MET A 60 -0.07 11.68 -3.92
CA MET A 60 -1.15 12.63 -3.66
C MET A 60 -0.65 14.08 -3.60
N ARG A 61 0.48 14.34 -2.94
CA ARG A 61 1.11 15.66 -2.87
C ARG A 61 1.57 16.15 -4.25
N GLU A 62 2.12 15.27 -5.06
CA GLU A 62 2.55 15.59 -6.42
C GLU A 62 1.35 15.85 -7.34
N MET A 63 0.28 15.05 -7.24
CA MET A 63 -0.97 15.28 -7.95
C MET A 63 -1.59 16.64 -7.56
N ARG A 64 -1.65 16.96 -6.26
CA ARG A 64 -2.12 18.28 -5.79
C ARG A 64 -1.25 19.41 -6.34
N ARG A 65 0.07 19.26 -6.37
CA ARG A 65 0.98 20.25 -6.98
C ARG A 65 0.71 20.43 -8.47
N ARG A 66 0.51 19.35 -9.23
CA ARG A 66 0.19 19.41 -10.67
C ARG A 66 -1.16 20.09 -10.94
N MET A 67 -2.18 19.82 -10.13
CA MET A 67 -3.49 20.48 -10.24
C MET A 67 -3.41 21.97 -9.91
N ALA A 68 -2.70 22.34 -8.83
CA ALA A 68 -2.50 23.73 -8.45
C ALA A 68 -1.73 24.53 -9.51
N ALA A 69 -0.75 23.91 -10.18
CA ALA A 69 0.00 24.54 -11.27
C ALA A 69 -0.85 24.78 -12.52
N ARG A 70 -1.86 23.94 -12.79
CA ARG A 70 -2.83 24.13 -13.88
C ARG A 70 -3.84 25.24 -13.55
N ALA A 71 -4.31 25.30 -12.31
CA ALA A 71 -5.26 26.33 -11.87
C ALA A 71 -4.68 27.76 -11.91
N LYS A 72 -3.36 27.92 -11.75
CA LYS A 72 -2.67 29.22 -11.86
C LYS A 72 -2.42 29.69 -13.30
N LYS A 73 -2.73 28.87 -14.31
CA LYS A 73 -2.55 29.19 -15.73
C LYS A 73 -3.85 29.61 -16.43
N SER A 74 -4.96 29.68 -15.71
CA SER A 74 -6.24 30.27 -16.15
C SER A 74 -6.45 31.64 -15.53
#